data_AF-A0A9D7GGU3-F1
#
_entry.id   AF-A0A9D7GGU3-F1
#
_cell.length_a   1.000
_cell.length_b   1.000
_cell.length_c   1.000
_cell.angle_alpha   90.00
_cell.angle_beta   90.00
_cell.angle_gamma   90.00
#
_symmetry.space_group_name_H-M   'P 1'
#
loop_
_entity.id
_entity.type
_entity.pdbx_description
1 polymer ?
#
loop_
_entity_poly.entity_id
_entity_poly.type
_entity_poly.pdbx_seq_one_letter_code
_entity_poly.pdbx_strand_id
1 'polypeptide(L)'
;MALLAALLSVAAWWWYTAEMPRRERERAAAAEAAMAEAERAGSLYRWRDAEGRLQVTDEPPKGRPSERISREPRDGLEVDGTRE
;
A
#
# COMPACT_ATOMS: atom_id res chain seq x y z
N MET A 1 48.11 -13.61 -18.82
CA MET A 1 46.75 -14.18 -18.90
C MET A 1 46.04 -14.18 -17.55
N ALA A 2 46.53 -14.90 -16.53
CA ALA A 2 45.83 -15.02 -15.23
C ALA A 2 45.57 -13.69 -14.49
N LEU A 3 46.54 -12.77 -14.47
CA LEU A 3 46.35 -11.42 -13.88
C LEU A 3 45.25 -10.61 -14.58
N LEU A 4 45.17 -10.74 -15.90
CA LEU A 4 44.16 -10.06 -16.71
C LEU A 4 42.77 -10.64 -16.45
N ALA A 5 42.67 -11.96 -16.34
CA ALA A 5 41.43 -12.64 -15.96
C ALA A 5 40.98 -12.28 -14.53
N ALA A 6 41.92 -12.15 -13.58
CA ALA A 6 41.62 -11.72 -12.22
C ALA A 6 41.09 -10.28 -12.17
N LEU A 7 41.72 -9.35 -12.90
CA LEU A 7 41.27 -7.96 -12.98
C LEU A 7 39.87 -7.84 -13.60
N LEU A 8 39.60 -8.60 -14.66
CA LEU A 8 38.27 -8.64 -15.29
C LEU A 8 37.21 -9.22 -14.35
N SER A 9 37.56 -10.24 -13.56
CA SER A 9 36.63 -10.84 -12.60
C SER A 9 36.27 -9.88 -11.47
N VAL A 10 37.24 -9.12 -10.95
CA VAL A 10 37.01 -8.11 -9.91
C VAL A 10 36.18 -6.95 -10.46
N ALA A 11 36.43 -6.50 -11.68
CA ALA A 11 35.64 -5.45 -12.33
C ALA A 11 34.18 -5.89 -12.57
N ALA A 12 33.97 -7.12 -13.03
CA ALA A 12 32.63 -7.67 -13.22
C ALA A 12 31.87 -7.85 -11.90
N TRP A 13 32.56 -8.31 -10.85
CA TRP A 13 31.97 -8.43 -9.51
C TRP A 13 31.59 -7.06 -8.94
N TRP A 14 32.47 -6.06 -9.05
CA TRP A 14 32.20 -4.70 -8.60
C TRP A 14 31.02 -4.06 -9.36
N TRP A 15 30.95 -4.25 -10.67
CA TRP A 15 29.79 -3.79 -11.47
C TRP A 15 28.49 -4.48 -11.04
N TYR A 16 28.52 -5.80 -10.86
CA TYR A 16 27.36 -6.57 -10.42
C TYR A 16 26.88 -6.15 -9.03
N THR A 17 27.80 -5.93 -8.08
CA THR A 17 27.47 -5.49 -6.72
C THR A 17 27.08 -4.01 -6.65
N ALA A 18 27.47 -3.17 -7.62
CA ALA A 18 27.03 -1.79 -7.72
C ALA A 18 25.64 -1.65 -8.36
N GLU A 19 25.29 -2.50 -9.32
CA GLU A 19 24.03 -2.41 -10.08
C GLU A 19 22.84 -3.09 -9.35
N MET A 20 23.08 -4.18 -8.62
CA MET A 20 22.08 -4.86 -7.78
C MET A 20 21.40 -3.94 -6.72
N PRO A 21 22.12 -3.17 -5.89
CA PRO A 21 21.51 -2.35 -4.85
C PRO A 21 20.68 -1.19 -5.38
N ARG A 22 20.82 -0.80 -6.67
CA ARG A 22 19.92 0.18 -7.29
C ARG A 22 18.51 -0.37 -7.43
N ARG A 23 18.36 -1.58 -7.94
CA ARG A 23 17.04 -2.19 -8.17
C ARG A 23 16.33 -2.58 -6.88
N GLU A 24 17.07 -3.00 -5.86
CA GLU A 24 16.47 -3.26 -4.55
C GLU A 24 15.98 -1.98 -3.87
N ARG A 25 16.75 -0.89 -3.95
CA ARG A 25 16.32 0.42 -3.41
C ARG A 25 15.09 0.97 -4.13
N GLU A 26 15.03 0.83 -5.46
CA GLU A 26 13.86 1.24 -6.25
C GLU A 26 12.61 0.42 -5.87
N ARG A 27 12.76 -0.89 -5.68
CA ARG A 27 11.66 -1.76 -5.22
C ARG A 27 11.21 -1.42 -3.80
N ALA A 28 12.15 -1.16 -2.89
CA ALA A 28 11.84 -0.75 -1.53
C ALA A 28 11.08 0.59 -1.50
N ALA A 29 11.54 1.58 -2.26
CA ALA A 29 10.85 2.87 -2.38
C ALA A 29 9.46 2.75 -3.02
N ALA A 30 9.31 1.89 -4.03
CA ALA A 30 8.01 1.61 -4.64
C ALA A 30 7.05 0.91 -3.67
N ALA A 31 7.55 -0.04 -2.87
CA ALA A 31 6.76 -0.72 -1.84
C ALA A 31 6.32 0.25 -0.72
N GLU A 32 7.21 1.13 -0.28
CA GLU A 32 6.92 2.15 0.73
C GLU A 32 5.87 3.16 0.23
N ALA A 33 5.98 3.61 -1.02
CA ALA A 33 4.97 4.46 -1.66
C ALA A 33 3.60 3.76 -1.80
N ALA A 34 3.59 2.46 -2.15
CA ALA A 34 2.37 1.67 -2.25
C ALA A 34 1.69 1.48 -0.88
N MET A 35 2.45 1.28 0.20
CA MET A 35 1.90 1.19 1.57
C MET A 35 1.30 2.53 2.00
N ALA A 36 1.97 3.65 1.74
CA ALA A 36 1.45 4.99 2.05
C ALA A 36 0.17 5.33 1.26
N GLU A 37 0.05 4.86 0.02
CA GLU A 37 -1.17 5.01 -0.79
C GLU A 37 -2.29 4.10 -0.28
N ALA A 38 -1.99 2.86 0.10
CA ALA A 38 -2.96 1.93 0.67
C ALA A 38 -3.53 2.43 2.02
N GLU A 39 -2.70 3.04 2.87
CA GLU A 39 -3.14 3.63 4.14
C GLU A 39 -4.11 4.81 3.93
N ARG A 40 -3.87 5.62 2.87
CA ARG A 40 -4.79 6.69 2.45
C ARG A 40 -6.07 6.15 1.82
N ALA A 41 -5.97 5.14 0.95
CA ALA A 41 -7.10 4.57 0.22
C ALA A 41 -8.00 3.63 1.07
N GLY A 42 -7.48 3.17 2.21
CA GLY A 42 -8.19 2.25 3.12
C GLY A 42 -9.12 2.93 4.13
N SER A 43 -9.04 4.26 4.28
CA SER A 43 -9.85 5.01 5.23
C SER A 43 -11.09 5.58 4.56
N LEU A 44 -12.27 5.01 4.85
CA LEU A 44 -13.56 5.62 4.51
C LEU A 44 -14.13 6.31 5.75
N TYR A 45 -14.98 7.31 5.57
CA TYR A 45 -15.61 8.09 6.63
C TYR A 45 -17.12 7.97 6.53
N ARG A 46 -17.74 7.48 7.61
CA ARG A 46 -19.18 7.37 7.76
C ARG A 46 -19.71 8.55 8.56
N TRP A 47 -20.74 9.22 8.07
CA TRP A 47 -21.34 10.37 8.77
C TRP A 47 -22.82 10.52 8.42
N ARG A 48 -23.51 11.42 9.14
CA ARG A 48 -24.92 11.76 8.89
C ARG A 48 -25.06 13.18 8.35
N ASP A 49 -25.81 13.32 7.26
CA ASP A 49 -26.13 14.62 6.68
C ASP A 49 -27.18 15.38 7.50
N ALA A 50 -27.56 16.59 7.06
CA ALA A 50 -28.52 17.42 7.79
C ALA A 50 -29.94 16.83 7.79
N GLU A 51 -30.21 15.95 6.84
CA GLU A 51 -31.49 15.25 6.67
C GLU A 51 -31.47 13.89 7.39
N GLY A 52 -30.39 13.58 8.11
CA GLY A 52 -30.21 12.35 8.87
C GLY A 52 -29.81 11.13 8.02
N ARG A 53 -29.54 11.31 6.72
CA ARG A 53 -29.13 10.23 5.81
C ARG A 53 -27.68 9.84 6.07
N LEU A 54 -27.41 8.54 5.96
CA LEU A 54 -26.09 7.97 6.16
C LEU A 54 -25.27 8.12 4.86
N GLN A 55 -24.12 8.78 4.95
CA GLN A 55 -23.20 8.97 3.84
C GLN A 55 -21.85 8.31 4.15
N VAL A 56 -21.19 7.80 3.12
CA VAL A 56 -19.83 7.26 3.19
C VAL A 56 -18.97 7.99 2.17
N THR A 57 -17.89 8.61 2.62
CA THR A 57 -16.97 9.39 1.79
C THR A 57 -15.53 8.96 2.04
N ASP A 58 -14.66 9.15 1.06
CA ASP A 58 -13.21 9.01 1.15
C ASP A 58 -12.56 10.15 1.95
N GLU A 59 -13.15 11.35 1.89
CA GLU A 59 -12.72 12.50 2.69
C GLU A 59 -13.64 12.78 3.88
N PRO A 60 -13.10 13.28 5.02
CA PRO A 60 -13.92 13.64 6.18
C PRO A 60 -14.75 14.92 5.91
N PRO A 61 -16.04 14.94 6.27
CA PRO A 61 -16.87 16.13 6.14
C PRO A 61 -16.42 17.25 7.10
N LYS A 62 -16.34 18.48 6.59
CA LYS A 62 -15.96 19.64 7.40
C LYS A 62 -17.07 20.00 8.40
N GLY A 63 -16.69 20.15 9.68
CA GLY A 63 -17.60 20.61 10.73
C GLY A 63 -18.66 19.61 11.15
N ARG A 64 -18.49 18.31 10.87
CA ARG A 64 -19.43 17.27 11.26
C ARG A 64 -18.74 16.10 11.95
N PRO A 65 -19.40 15.46 12.93
CA PRO A 65 -18.91 14.21 13.48
C PRO A 65 -18.90 13.15 12.38
N SER A 66 -17.74 12.55 12.17
CA SER A 66 -17.55 11.44 11.24
C SER A 66 -16.78 10.32 11.94
N GLU A 67 -17.15 9.09 11.60
CA GLU A 67 -16.51 7.88 12.11
C GLU A 67 -15.68 7.26 10.98
N ARG A 68 -14.38 7.01 11.23
CA ARG A 68 -13.50 6.38 10.25
C ARG A 68 -13.75 4.87 10.24
N ILE A 69 -14.08 4.33 9.07
CA ILE A 69 -14.28 2.89 8.81
C ILE A 69 -13.20 2.39 7.86
N SER A 70 -12.71 1.17 8.09
CA SER A 70 -11.80 0.51 7.13
C SER A 70 -12.57 0.04 5.90
N ARG A 71 -11.97 0.18 4.72
CA ARG A 71 -12.50 -0.37 3.46
C ARG A 71 -12.32 -1.87 3.38
N GLU A 72 -11.39 -2.46 4.13
CA GLU A 72 -11.25 -3.91 4.18
C GLU A 72 -12.52 -4.53 4.79
N PRO A 73 -13.27 -5.35 4.02
CA PRO A 73 -14.31 -6.14 4.63
C PRO A 73 -13.64 -7.04 5.66
N ARG A 74 -14.15 -7.04 6.89
CA ARG A 74 -13.76 -8.08 7.85
C ARG A 74 -14.07 -9.42 7.20
N ASP A 75 -13.09 -10.32 7.14
CA ASP A 75 -13.30 -11.69 6.69
C ASP A 75 -14.46 -12.31 7.49
N GLY A 76 -15.52 -12.70 6.76
CA GLY A 76 -16.65 -13.46 7.28
C GLY A 76 -17.87 -12.64 7.71
N LEU A 77 -18.74 -12.32 6.75
CA LEU A 77 -20.18 -12.24 7.02
C LEU A 77 -20.83 -13.46 6.36
N GLU A 78 -21.08 -14.50 7.16
CA GLU A 78 -21.92 -15.62 6.74
C GLU A 78 -23.38 -15.14 6.77
N VAL A 79 -23.96 -14.97 5.58
CA VAL A 79 -25.36 -14.59 5.41
C VAL A 79 -26.18 -15.88 5.37
N ASP A 80 -26.79 -16.25 6.49
CA ASP A 80 -27.77 -17.33 6.52
C ASP A 80 -29.06 -16.83 5.84
N GLY A 81 -29.29 -17.31 4.63
CA GLY A 81 -30.44 -16.96 3.79
C GLY A 81 -31.73 -17.69 4.16
N THR A 82 -31.80 -18.38 5.29
CA THR A 82 -32.97 -19.19 5.64
C THR A 82 -34.04 -18.34 6.33
N ARG A 83 -34.86 -17.67 5.51
CA ARG A 83 -36.15 -17.12 5.94
C ARG A 83 -37.23 -17.69 5.03
N GLU A 84 -37.82 -18.80 5.46
CA GLU A 84 -39.18 -19.20 5.10
C GLU A 84 -40.08 -19.10 6.34
#